data_AF-A0A8H3Q9P1-F1
#
_entry.id   AF-A0A8H3Q9P1-F1
#
_cell.length_a   1.000
_cell.length_b   1.000
_cell.length_c   1.000
_cell.angle_alpha   90.00
_cell.angle_beta   90.00
_cell.angle_gamma   90.00
#
_symmetry.space_group_name_H-M   'P 1'
#
loop_
_entity.id
_entity.type
_entity.pdbx_description
1 polymer ?
#
loop_
_entity_poly.entity_id
_entity_poly.type
_entity_poly.pdbx_seq_one_letter_code
_entity_poly.pdbx_strand_id
1 'polypeptide(L)'
;MNIQKSNYHHTIILYPGIEKYEILQEVMTPMINELNDLVINGLKDSTGKIWKIKPYFSSDWKFLSIILGFNASNANYFCPWCLCTKKDIGNKNKVYTIEKIMNQLDPAFFNHHSSEKPPPGHIKPPLLKIIPLDYYIADELHIMLRIWNRLWLLVLQELKVQNRFNDSIRAVIITEMHRISVTFQFWQDQETQSWAHTSLIGGDKEAVLKSFNFKVIFNEERALLINHLWRDFYQLYKDMKSKETDPTQFANKAKQWDVTPYMHVLIHHLPEFMEQHQRFGLSAFSCSPVEKKNHEHISSFFQKTMKDGGKEAERKSAIFEIFTL
;
A
#
# COMPACT_ATOMS: atom_id res chain seq x y z
N MET A 1 4.90 19.47 -12.23
CA MET A 1 4.83 18.10 -12.79
C MET A 1 3.43 17.59 -12.46
N ASN A 2 2.57 17.31 -13.45
CA ASN A 2 1.14 17.00 -13.23
C ASN A 2 0.90 15.53 -12.82
N ILE A 3 1.68 15.03 -11.85
CA ILE A 3 1.75 13.61 -11.46
C ILE A 3 0.52 13.16 -10.66
N GLN A 4 -0.32 14.08 -10.19
CA GLN A 4 -1.51 13.71 -9.40
C GLN A 4 -2.80 13.59 -10.24
N LYS A 5 -2.72 13.85 -11.55
CA LYS A 5 -3.87 13.80 -12.47
C LYS A 5 -3.87 12.48 -13.24
N SER A 6 -4.98 11.75 -13.22
CA SER A 6 -5.12 10.44 -13.91
C SER A 6 -4.84 10.53 -15.42
N ASN A 7 -5.13 11.67 -16.06
CA ASN A 7 -4.90 11.90 -17.49
C ASN A 7 -3.42 11.89 -17.91
N TYR A 8 -2.48 12.00 -16.96
CA TYR A 8 -1.04 11.90 -17.22
C TYR A 8 -0.46 10.52 -16.84
N HIS A 9 -1.33 9.54 -16.56
CA HIS A 9 -0.95 8.15 -16.36
C HIS A 9 -1.31 7.38 -17.62
N HIS A 10 -0.33 6.69 -18.19
CA HIS A 10 -0.51 5.93 -19.43
C HIS A 10 -0.41 4.44 -19.12
N THR A 11 -1.33 3.66 -19.67
CA THR A 11 -1.32 2.21 -19.52
C THR A 11 -0.29 1.65 -20.49
N ILE A 12 0.74 0.99 -19.97
CA ILE A 12 1.82 0.38 -20.77
C ILE A 12 1.50 -1.10 -21.05
N ILE A 13 0.96 -1.80 -20.05
CA ILE A 13 0.58 -3.21 -20.15
C ILE A 13 -0.85 -3.37 -19.64
N LEU A 14 -1.67 -4.10 -20.38
CA LEU A 14 -2.98 -4.58 -19.94
C LEU A 14 -2.95 -6.10 -19.96
N TYR A 15 -3.05 -6.72 -18.80
CA TYR A 15 -2.99 -8.18 -18.65
C TYR A 15 -4.13 -8.69 -17.77
N PRO A 16 -5.16 -9.35 -18.34
CA PRO A 16 -6.27 -9.91 -17.59
C PRO A 16 -5.96 -11.34 -17.14
N GLY A 17 -5.00 -11.50 -16.23
CA GLY A 17 -4.61 -12.82 -15.73
C GLY A 17 -4.12 -12.80 -14.29
N ILE A 18 -3.53 -13.91 -13.86
CA ILE A 18 -3.15 -14.10 -12.47
C ILE A 18 -1.80 -13.42 -12.20
N GLU A 19 -1.72 -12.66 -11.10
CA GLU A 19 -0.48 -12.09 -10.58
C GLU A 19 0.43 -13.18 -10.00
N LYS A 20 1.07 -13.96 -10.87
CA LYS A 20 2.12 -14.92 -10.53
C LYS A 20 3.43 -14.47 -11.16
N TYR A 21 4.52 -14.66 -10.43
CA TYR A 21 5.86 -14.24 -10.86
C TYR A 21 6.22 -14.78 -12.25
N GLU A 22 6.07 -16.09 -12.48
CA GLU A 22 6.46 -16.76 -13.72
C GLU A 22 5.71 -16.21 -14.92
N ILE A 23 4.41 -15.97 -14.74
CA ILE A 23 3.54 -15.43 -15.78
C ILE A 23 3.91 -13.98 -16.07
N LEU A 24 4.08 -13.16 -15.03
CA LEU A 24 4.44 -11.75 -15.19
C LEU A 24 5.84 -11.60 -15.81
N GLN A 25 6.77 -12.51 -15.52
CA GLN A 25 8.08 -12.53 -16.17
C GLN A 25 7.96 -12.64 -17.68
N GLU A 26 7.14 -13.57 -18.18
CA GLU A 26 6.90 -13.75 -19.61
C GLU A 26 6.15 -12.56 -20.21
N VAL A 27 5.03 -12.16 -19.60
CA VAL A 27 4.15 -11.08 -20.09
C VAL A 27 4.86 -9.73 -20.15
N MET A 28 5.71 -9.43 -19.16
CA MET A 28 6.41 -8.15 -19.08
C MET A 28 7.69 -8.10 -19.91
N THR A 29 8.16 -9.23 -20.47
CA THR A 29 9.43 -9.32 -21.20
C THR A 29 9.59 -8.25 -22.29
N PRO A 30 8.61 -7.99 -23.19
CA PRO A 30 8.75 -6.96 -24.21
C PRO A 30 8.99 -5.56 -23.61
N MET A 31 8.19 -5.18 -22.61
CA MET A 31 8.31 -3.90 -21.92
C MET A 31 9.63 -3.76 -21.17
N ILE A 32 10.09 -4.83 -20.52
CA ILE A 32 11.38 -4.85 -19.80
C ILE A 32 12.53 -4.61 -20.78
N ASN A 33 12.50 -5.24 -21.95
CA ASN A 33 13.54 -5.06 -22.96
C ASN A 33 13.59 -3.61 -23.48
N GLU A 34 12.42 -3.02 -23.79
CA GLU A 34 12.33 -1.61 -24.20
C GLU A 34 12.79 -0.66 -23.08
N LEU A 35 12.39 -0.91 -21.83
CA LEU A 35 12.83 -0.11 -20.69
C LEU A 35 14.35 -0.18 -20.50
N ASN A 36 14.94 -1.37 -20.63
CA ASN A 36 16.39 -1.55 -20.52
C ASN A 36 17.13 -0.76 -21.60
N ASP A 37 16.66 -0.85 -22.85
CA ASP A 37 17.22 -0.06 -23.95
C ASP A 37 17.15 1.45 -23.67
N LEU A 38 15.99 1.95 -23.22
CA LEU A 38 15.80 3.35 -22.85
C LEU A 38 16.73 3.82 -21.72
N VAL A 39 16.99 2.97 -20.73
CA VAL A 39 17.89 3.32 -19.61
C VAL A 39 19.36 3.30 -20.04
N ILE A 40 19.76 2.34 -20.87
CA ILE A 40 21.14 2.17 -21.31
C ILE A 40 21.50 3.20 -22.39
N ASN A 41 20.67 3.31 -23.41
CA ASN A 41 20.95 4.10 -24.62
C ASN A 41 20.33 5.50 -24.59
N GLY A 42 19.34 5.73 -23.72
CA GLY A 42 18.60 6.99 -23.65
C GLY A 42 17.59 7.15 -24.78
N LEU A 43 16.78 8.21 -24.70
CA LEU A 43 15.80 8.57 -25.73
C LEU A 43 16.35 9.67 -26.63
N LYS A 44 16.50 9.40 -27.93
CA LYS A 44 16.94 10.41 -28.90
C LYS A 44 15.75 11.23 -29.41
N ASP A 45 15.82 12.55 -29.30
CA ASP A 45 14.80 13.44 -29.85
C ASP A 45 15.05 13.83 -31.32
N SER A 46 14.13 14.58 -31.90
CA SER A 46 14.20 15.05 -33.29
C SER A 46 15.38 15.97 -33.59
N THR A 47 15.99 16.58 -32.57
CA THR A 47 17.20 17.42 -32.70
C THR A 47 18.49 16.61 -32.61
N GLY A 48 18.37 15.31 -32.32
CA GLY A 48 19.49 14.39 -32.13
C GLY A 48 20.03 14.36 -30.70
N LYS A 49 19.43 15.10 -29.76
CA LYS A 49 19.80 15.08 -28.35
C LYS A 49 19.35 13.78 -27.70
N ILE A 50 20.25 13.16 -26.93
CA ILE A 50 19.97 11.94 -26.18
C ILE A 50 19.60 12.29 -24.75
N TRP A 51 18.40 11.90 -24.34
CA TRP A 51 17.86 12.10 -23.01
C TRP A 51 18.07 10.85 -22.15
N LYS A 52 18.79 11.00 -21.03
CA LYS A 52 18.97 9.91 -20.08
C LYS A 52 17.68 9.63 -19.32
N ILE A 53 17.26 8.37 -19.31
CA ILE A 53 16.06 7.91 -18.59
C ILE A 53 16.45 7.34 -17.23
N LYS A 54 15.74 7.75 -16.18
CA LYS A 54 15.87 7.23 -14.81
C LYS A 54 14.49 6.77 -14.31
N PRO A 55 14.19 5.47 -14.39
CA PRO A 55 12.91 4.94 -13.96
C PRO A 55 12.82 4.84 -12.43
N TYR A 56 11.62 5.04 -11.91
CA TYR A 56 11.24 4.80 -10.52
C TYR A 56 10.05 3.84 -10.52
N PHE A 57 9.93 3.04 -9.46
CA PHE A 57 8.87 2.06 -9.33
C PHE A 57 8.11 2.25 -8.01
N SER A 58 6.78 2.25 -8.08
CA SER A 58 5.92 2.19 -6.91
C SER A 58 4.67 1.39 -7.24
N SER A 59 4.18 0.65 -6.25
CA SER A 59 2.99 -0.18 -6.35
C SER A 59 2.45 -0.50 -4.96
N ASP A 60 1.32 -1.18 -4.90
CA ASP A 60 0.91 -1.85 -3.67
C ASP A 60 1.95 -2.92 -3.26
N TRP A 61 1.91 -3.33 -2.00
CA TRP A 61 2.89 -4.25 -1.41
C TRP A 61 2.92 -5.63 -2.07
N LYS A 62 1.75 -6.16 -2.46
CA LYS A 62 1.65 -7.50 -3.05
C LYS A 62 2.35 -7.48 -4.41
N PHE A 63 2.04 -6.50 -5.24
CA PHE A 63 2.68 -6.37 -6.55
C PHE A 63 4.18 -6.06 -6.41
N LEU A 64 4.57 -5.21 -5.44
CA LEU A 64 5.97 -4.92 -5.14
C LEU A 64 6.76 -6.18 -4.79
N SER A 65 6.21 -7.03 -3.91
CA SER A 65 6.82 -8.31 -3.55
C SER A 65 6.99 -9.21 -4.77
N ILE A 66 6.03 -9.25 -5.69
CA ILE A 66 6.13 -10.06 -6.91
C ILE A 66 7.24 -9.53 -7.82
N ILE A 67 7.24 -8.22 -8.11
CA ILE A 67 8.26 -7.60 -8.99
C ILE A 67 9.68 -7.75 -8.43
N LEU A 68 9.84 -7.70 -7.10
CA LEU A 68 11.14 -7.88 -6.45
C LEU A 68 11.53 -9.35 -6.19
N GLY A 69 10.68 -10.31 -6.60
CA GLY A 69 10.90 -11.73 -6.32
C GLY A 69 10.99 -12.04 -4.82
N PHE A 70 10.25 -11.28 -4.00
CA PHE A 70 10.27 -11.33 -2.55
C PHE A 70 9.30 -12.38 -2.00
N ASN A 71 9.57 -12.85 -0.78
CA ASN A 71 8.70 -13.78 -0.09
C ASN A 71 7.38 -13.12 0.36
N ALA A 72 6.49 -13.93 0.95
CA ALA A 72 5.24 -13.43 1.48
C ALA A 72 5.44 -12.46 2.65
N SER A 73 4.55 -11.48 2.79
CA SER A 73 4.58 -10.46 3.87
C SER A 73 4.56 -11.03 5.29
N ASN A 74 4.19 -12.30 5.47
CA ASN A 74 4.20 -13.00 6.76
C ASN A 74 5.50 -13.80 7.00
N ALA A 75 6.52 -13.69 6.16
CA ALA A 75 7.81 -14.32 6.39
C ALA A 75 8.63 -13.61 7.48
N ASN A 76 9.69 -14.26 7.98
CA ASN A 76 10.54 -13.67 9.03
C ASN A 76 11.23 -12.38 8.56
N TYR A 77 11.82 -12.42 7.36
CA TYR A 77 12.37 -11.25 6.68
C TYR A 77 11.29 -10.71 5.74
N PHE A 78 10.67 -9.61 6.13
CA PHE A 78 9.52 -9.03 5.45
C PHE A 78 9.85 -7.76 4.67
N CYS A 79 10.98 -7.10 4.98
CA CYS A 79 11.34 -5.81 4.41
C CYS A 79 12.21 -5.98 3.14
N PRO A 80 11.81 -5.41 1.99
CA PRO A 80 12.63 -5.44 0.78
C PRO A 80 13.91 -4.62 0.86
N TRP A 81 13.99 -3.63 1.75
CA TRP A 81 15.09 -2.66 1.79
C TRP A 81 16.14 -2.95 2.87
N CYS A 82 15.78 -3.65 3.94
CA CYS A 82 16.68 -3.98 5.05
C CYS A 82 16.54 -5.43 5.54
N LEU A 83 17.39 -5.79 6.51
CA LEU A 83 17.47 -7.11 7.12
C LEU A 83 16.61 -7.23 8.40
N CYS A 84 15.68 -6.32 8.63
CA CYS A 84 14.74 -6.40 9.75
C CYS A 84 13.97 -7.72 9.76
N THR A 85 13.98 -8.39 10.91
CA THR A 85 13.17 -9.59 11.13
C THR A 85 11.90 -9.26 11.90
N LYS A 86 10.91 -10.16 11.88
CA LYS A 86 9.71 -10.03 12.72
C LYS A 86 10.02 -9.88 14.21
N LYS A 87 11.12 -10.47 14.69
CA LYS A 87 11.53 -10.37 16.10
C LYS A 87 12.10 -8.99 16.46
N ASP A 88 12.53 -8.24 15.45
CA ASP A 88 13.09 -6.91 15.64
C ASP A 88 12.02 -5.80 15.65
N ILE A 89 10.82 -6.06 15.12
CA ILE A 89 9.72 -5.08 15.10
C ILE A 89 9.44 -4.58 16.53
N GLY A 90 9.36 -3.26 16.68
CA GLY A 90 9.13 -2.59 17.96
C GLY A 90 10.41 -2.36 18.77
N ASN A 91 11.58 -2.79 18.29
CA ASN A 91 12.85 -2.47 18.94
C ASN A 91 13.28 -1.03 18.63
N LYS A 92 12.88 -0.11 19.52
CA LYS A 92 13.16 1.33 19.41
C LYS A 92 14.65 1.71 19.43
N ASN A 93 15.53 0.79 19.83
CA ASN A 93 16.98 1.04 19.88
C ASN A 93 17.67 0.73 18.55
N LYS A 94 17.00 0.04 17.62
CA LYS A 94 17.53 -0.27 16.29
C LYS A 94 16.98 0.72 15.27
N VAL A 95 17.88 1.29 14.49
CA VAL A 95 17.53 2.07 13.30
C VAL A 95 17.87 1.20 12.09
N TYR A 96 16.88 0.96 11.25
CA TYR A 96 17.06 0.26 9.99
C TYR A 96 17.21 1.27 8.86
N THR A 97 18.17 1.02 7.98
CA THR A 97 18.38 1.82 6.77
C THR A 97 18.24 0.96 5.53
N ILE A 98 18.12 1.59 4.36
CA ILE A 98 18.20 0.88 3.09
C ILE A 98 19.63 0.34 2.94
N GLU A 99 19.80 -0.97 3.10
CA GLU A 99 21.11 -1.65 3.06
C GLU A 99 21.19 -2.72 1.96
N LYS A 100 20.04 -3.20 1.47
CA LYS A 100 19.98 -4.09 0.31
C LYS A 100 20.22 -3.30 -0.96
N ILE A 101 20.96 -3.87 -1.90
CA ILE A 101 21.23 -3.25 -3.21
C ILE A 101 20.93 -4.21 -4.36
N MET A 102 20.58 -3.64 -5.51
CA MET A 102 20.15 -4.43 -6.69
C MET A 102 21.22 -5.40 -7.20
N ASN A 103 22.51 -5.10 -7.01
CA ASN A 103 23.62 -5.98 -7.40
C ASN A 103 23.66 -7.29 -6.61
N GLN A 104 23.15 -7.31 -5.38
CA GLN A 104 23.04 -8.52 -4.55
C GLN A 104 21.89 -9.44 -5.00
N LEU A 105 21.13 -9.04 -6.02
CA LEU A 105 19.95 -9.74 -6.53
C LEU A 105 20.20 -10.28 -7.94
N ASP A 106 21.45 -10.67 -8.22
CA ASP A 106 21.80 -11.28 -9.50
C ASP A 106 21.09 -12.64 -9.68
N PRO A 107 20.51 -12.93 -10.87
CA PRO A 107 19.92 -14.24 -11.16
C PRO A 107 20.83 -15.43 -10.84
N ALA A 108 22.16 -15.30 -11.01
CA ALA A 108 23.12 -16.35 -10.69
C ALA A 108 23.07 -16.76 -9.20
N PHE A 109 22.78 -15.83 -8.29
CA PHE A 109 22.78 -16.09 -6.85
C PHE A 109 21.59 -16.95 -6.38
N PHE A 110 20.53 -17.01 -7.18
CA PHE A 110 19.35 -17.83 -6.89
C PHE A 110 19.55 -19.32 -7.26
N ASN A 111 20.69 -19.68 -7.86
CA ASN A 111 21.04 -21.08 -8.11
C ASN A 111 21.47 -21.77 -6.80
N HIS A 112 20.98 -22.99 -6.55
CA HIS A 112 21.36 -23.80 -5.40
C HIS A 112 22.88 -24.01 -5.28
N HIS A 113 23.59 -24.10 -6.41
CA HIS A 113 25.05 -24.30 -6.44
C HIS A 113 25.88 -23.02 -6.34
N SER A 114 25.25 -21.83 -6.34
CA SER A 114 25.97 -20.57 -6.24
C SER A 114 26.64 -20.42 -4.86
N SER A 115 27.91 -19.99 -4.85
CA SER A 115 28.66 -19.63 -3.64
C SER A 115 28.12 -18.35 -2.99
N GLU A 116 27.64 -17.42 -3.81
CA GLU A 116 26.97 -16.20 -3.36
C GLU A 116 25.45 -16.44 -3.31
N LYS A 117 24.80 -15.91 -2.27
CA LYS A 117 23.35 -16.06 -2.06
C LYS A 117 22.70 -14.69 -1.99
N PRO A 118 21.44 -14.57 -2.45
CA PRO A 118 20.71 -13.33 -2.34
C PRO A 118 20.47 -13.00 -0.85
N PRO A 119 20.29 -11.71 -0.53
CA PRO A 119 19.95 -11.29 0.82
C PRO A 119 18.62 -11.91 1.27
N PRO A 120 18.47 -12.18 2.58
CA PRO A 120 17.26 -12.79 3.12
C PRO A 120 15.97 -12.11 2.68
N GLY A 121 15.00 -12.94 2.33
CA GLY A 121 13.66 -12.52 1.91
C GLY A 121 13.44 -12.54 0.40
N HIS A 122 14.50 -12.38 -0.41
CA HIS A 122 14.42 -12.57 -1.86
C HIS A 122 14.50 -14.06 -2.19
N ILE A 123 13.51 -14.55 -2.91
CA ILE A 123 13.40 -15.95 -3.34
C ILE A 123 13.56 -16.11 -4.85
N LYS A 124 13.45 -15.01 -5.61
CA LYS A 124 13.63 -14.93 -7.06
C LYS A 124 14.30 -13.61 -7.44
N PRO A 125 14.95 -13.52 -8.61
CA PRO A 125 15.51 -12.25 -9.08
C PRO A 125 14.40 -11.22 -9.34
N PRO A 126 14.65 -9.92 -9.18
CA PRO A 126 13.70 -8.87 -9.55
C PRO A 126 13.43 -8.84 -11.06
N LEU A 127 12.17 -8.63 -11.45
CA LEU A 127 11.77 -8.51 -12.85
C LEU A 127 12.30 -7.21 -13.50
N LEU A 128 12.42 -6.13 -12.72
CA LEU A 128 12.88 -4.82 -13.17
C LEU A 128 14.28 -4.46 -12.61
N LYS A 129 15.27 -5.34 -12.82
CA LYS A 129 16.64 -5.22 -12.26
C LYS A 129 17.38 -3.94 -12.68
N ILE A 130 16.99 -3.31 -13.79
CA ILE A 130 17.60 -2.05 -14.25
C ILE A 130 17.30 -0.85 -13.31
N ILE A 131 16.24 -0.97 -12.50
CA ILE A 131 15.86 0.04 -11.52
C ILE A 131 16.64 -0.20 -10.22
N PRO A 132 17.37 0.78 -9.67
CA PRO A 132 18.01 0.67 -8.37
C PRO A 132 17.00 0.38 -7.25
N LEU A 133 17.40 -0.35 -6.20
CA LEU A 133 16.45 -0.78 -5.14
C LEU A 133 15.91 0.41 -4.32
N ASP A 134 16.71 1.45 -4.13
CA ASP A 134 16.34 2.73 -3.51
C ASP A 134 15.36 3.56 -4.38
N TYR A 135 15.10 3.14 -5.62
CA TYR A 135 14.11 3.74 -6.53
C TYR A 135 12.80 2.93 -6.57
N TYR A 136 12.70 1.86 -5.78
CA TYR A 136 11.44 1.19 -5.44
C TYR A 136 10.87 1.86 -4.19
N ILE A 137 9.89 2.74 -4.38
CA ILE A 137 9.43 3.65 -3.34
C ILE A 137 8.08 3.17 -2.81
N ALA A 138 7.96 3.11 -1.49
CA ALA A 138 6.74 2.68 -0.82
C ALA A 138 5.58 3.67 -1.09
N ASP A 139 4.41 3.13 -1.39
CA ASP A 139 3.22 3.94 -1.65
C ASP A 139 2.56 4.43 -0.35
N GLU A 140 2.47 5.76 -0.22
CA GLU A 140 1.82 6.45 0.89
C GLU A 140 0.34 6.07 1.06
N LEU A 141 -0.38 5.81 -0.04
CA LEU A 141 -1.79 5.44 0.00
C LEU A 141 -1.94 4.07 0.65
N HIS A 142 -1.22 3.05 0.17
CA HIS A 142 -1.28 1.71 0.73
C HIS A 142 -0.80 1.65 2.20
N ILE A 143 0.17 2.47 2.59
CA ILE A 143 0.56 2.62 4.00
C ILE A 143 -0.63 3.11 4.84
N MET A 144 -1.30 4.19 4.40
CA MET A 144 -2.49 4.72 5.07
C MET A 144 -3.60 3.67 5.16
N LEU A 145 -3.92 3.00 4.04
CA LEU A 145 -5.00 2.01 3.99
C LEU A 145 -4.76 0.84 4.96
N ARG A 146 -3.52 0.38 5.10
CA ARG A 146 -3.14 -0.76 5.95
C ARG A 146 -3.14 -0.40 7.42
N ILE A 147 -2.58 0.77 7.78
CA ILE A 147 -2.59 1.25 9.17
C ILE A 147 -4.02 1.54 9.61
N TRP A 148 -4.83 2.17 8.75
CA TRP A 148 -6.25 2.39 9.00
C TRP A 148 -6.98 1.09 9.31
N ASN A 149 -6.82 0.05 8.46
CA ASN A 149 -7.46 -1.24 8.66
C ASN A 149 -7.08 -1.85 10.01
N ARG A 150 -5.81 -1.69 10.44
CA ARG A 150 -5.35 -2.17 11.73
C ARG A 150 -5.97 -1.39 12.88
N LEU A 151 -5.99 -0.05 12.81
CA LEU A 151 -6.59 0.80 13.84
C LEU A 151 -8.09 0.52 14.00
N TRP A 152 -8.81 0.39 12.89
CA TRP A 152 -10.24 0.08 12.91
C TRP A 152 -10.51 -1.32 13.48
N LEU A 153 -9.72 -2.32 13.07
CA LEU A 153 -9.84 -3.67 13.62
C LEU A 153 -9.62 -3.69 15.15
N LEU A 154 -8.66 -2.92 15.66
CA LEU A 154 -8.39 -2.82 17.09
C LEU A 154 -9.57 -2.20 17.86
N VAL A 155 -10.20 -1.16 17.30
CA VAL A 155 -11.43 -0.57 17.88
C VAL A 155 -12.54 -1.62 17.99
N LEU A 156 -12.82 -2.35 16.91
CA LEU A 156 -13.86 -3.38 16.93
C LEU A 156 -13.51 -4.54 17.87
N GLN A 157 -12.23 -4.93 17.92
CA GLN A 157 -11.75 -5.97 18.81
C GLN A 157 -11.92 -5.58 20.28
N GLU A 158 -11.60 -4.35 20.65
CA GLU A 158 -11.79 -3.85 22.01
C GLU A 158 -13.27 -3.89 22.43
N LEU A 159 -14.18 -3.45 21.54
CA LEU A 159 -15.62 -3.53 21.78
C LEU A 159 -16.10 -4.98 21.94
N LYS A 160 -15.56 -5.91 21.16
CA LYS A 160 -15.87 -7.34 21.26
C LYS A 160 -15.38 -7.94 22.58
N VAL A 161 -14.13 -7.67 22.97
CA VAL A 161 -13.55 -8.15 24.23
C VAL A 161 -14.32 -7.62 25.45
N GLN A 162 -14.83 -6.39 25.36
CA GLN A 162 -15.67 -5.80 26.41
C GLN A 162 -17.13 -6.28 26.38
N ASN A 163 -17.51 -7.21 25.47
CA ASN A 163 -18.90 -7.63 25.23
C ASN A 163 -19.87 -6.48 24.91
N ARG A 164 -19.36 -5.40 24.31
CA ARG A 164 -20.14 -4.20 23.94
C ARG A 164 -20.52 -4.16 22.47
N PHE A 165 -19.96 -5.04 21.63
CA PHE A 165 -20.23 -5.09 20.20
C PHE A 165 -21.62 -5.69 19.87
N ASN A 166 -22.68 -5.00 20.27
CA ASN A 166 -24.09 -5.35 20.07
C ASN A 166 -24.77 -4.42 19.04
N ASP A 167 -26.08 -4.62 18.79
CA ASP A 167 -26.83 -3.83 17.80
C ASP A 167 -26.86 -2.34 18.11
N SER A 168 -26.97 -1.97 19.40
CA SER A 168 -26.96 -0.57 19.83
C SER A 168 -25.65 0.12 19.47
N ILE A 169 -24.50 -0.51 19.76
CA ILE A 169 -23.20 0.07 19.43
C ILE A 169 -22.96 0.10 17.91
N ARG A 170 -23.40 -0.93 17.17
CA ARG A 170 -23.34 -0.92 15.71
C ARG A 170 -24.14 0.24 15.12
N ALA A 171 -25.36 0.49 15.60
CA ALA A 171 -26.19 1.61 15.15
C ALA A 171 -25.55 2.98 15.43
N VAL A 172 -24.91 3.14 16.60
CA VAL A 172 -24.16 4.35 16.94
C VAL A 172 -22.97 4.56 16.00
N ILE A 173 -22.21 3.51 15.68
CA ILE A 173 -21.10 3.58 14.71
C ILE A 173 -21.61 4.01 13.33
N ILE A 174 -22.71 3.40 12.85
CA ILE A 174 -23.32 3.74 11.55
C ILE A 174 -23.75 5.22 11.54
N THR A 175 -24.39 5.70 12.61
CA THR A 175 -24.82 7.09 12.74
C THR A 175 -23.64 8.05 12.69
N GLU A 176 -22.55 7.73 13.40
CA GLU A 176 -21.34 8.55 13.40
C GLU A 176 -20.61 8.55 12.05
N MET A 177 -20.58 7.42 11.34
CA MET A 177 -20.08 7.35 9.97
C MET A 177 -20.90 8.23 9.03
N HIS A 178 -22.24 8.16 9.14
CA HIS A 178 -23.14 9.00 8.34
C HIS A 178 -22.93 10.50 8.61
N ARG A 179 -22.70 10.89 9.88
CA ARG A 179 -22.40 12.28 10.27
C ARG A 179 -21.19 12.86 9.52
N ILE A 180 -20.20 12.02 9.18
CA ILE A 180 -19.01 12.41 8.42
C ILE A 180 -19.11 12.10 6.93
N SER A 181 -20.33 11.87 6.44
CA SER A 181 -20.65 11.57 5.04
C SER A 181 -20.00 10.28 4.50
N VAL A 182 -19.82 9.28 5.37
CA VAL A 182 -19.31 7.95 5.01
C VAL A 182 -20.46 6.94 5.04
N THR A 183 -20.72 6.28 3.91
CA THR A 183 -21.70 5.19 3.83
C THR A 183 -21.12 3.92 4.45
N PHE A 184 -21.74 3.43 5.54
CA PHE A 184 -21.22 2.29 6.29
C PHE A 184 -22.35 1.43 6.85
N GLN A 185 -22.21 0.11 6.76
CA GLN A 185 -23.17 -0.87 7.26
C GLN A 185 -22.46 -2.09 7.85
N PHE A 186 -23.16 -2.78 8.75
CA PHE A 186 -22.76 -4.09 9.29
C PHE A 186 -23.73 -5.17 8.82
N TRP A 187 -23.24 -6.37 8.58
CA TRP A 187 -24.07 -7.55 8.32
C TRP A 187 -23.42 -8.80 8.90
N GLN A 188 -24.21 -9.84 9.11
CA GLN A 188 -23.68 -11.13 9.52
C GLN A 188 -23.35 -11.97 8.28
N ASP A 189 -22.15 -12.52 8.26
CA ASP A 189 -21.70 -13.47 7.26
C ASP A 189 -22.39 -14.82 7.51
N GLN A 190 -23.07 -15.35 6.49
CA GLN A 190 -23.95 -16.51 6.63
C GLN A 190 -23.16 -17.80 6.93
N GLU A 191 -21.92 -17.92 6.44
CA GLU A 191 -21.09 -19.11 6.60
C GLU A 191 -20.40 -19.12 7.97
N THR A 192 -19.80 -17.99 8.34
CA THR A 192 -18.97 -17.89 9.54
C THR A 192 -19.76 -17.42 10.77
N GLN A 193 -21.01 -16.97 10.58
CA GLN A 193 -21.82 -16.28 11.58
C GLN A 193 -21.12 -15.04 12.17
N SER A 194 -20.06 -14.56 11.52
CA SER A 194 -19.26 -13.43 11.99
C SER A 194 -19.81 -12.10 11.46
N TRP A 195 -19.60 -11.02 12.21
CA TRP A 195 -19.99 -9.69 11.75
C TRP A 195 -18.97 -9.13 10.77
N ALA A 196 -19.43 -8.88 9.55
CA ALA A 196 -18.74 -8.15 8.50
C ALA A 196 -19.24 -6.70 8.42
N HIS A 197 -18.51 -5.86 7.68
CA HIS A 197 -18.83 -4.45 7.52
C HIS A 197 -18.37 -3.91 6.16
N THR A 198 -18.90 -2.74 5.78
CA THR A 198 -18.55 -2.08 4.52
C THR A 198 -17.03 -1.90 4.39
N SER A 199 -16.48 -2.27 3.23
CA SER A 199 -15.09 -1.97 2.89
C SER A 199 -15.00 -0.52 2.42
N LEU A 200 -14.21 0.30 3.13
CA LEU A 200 -14.07 1.71 2.83
C LEU A 200 -12.95 1.98 1.80
N ILE A 201 -13.20 2.91 0.89
CA ILE A 201 -12.21 3.43 -0.05
C ILE A 201 -11.32 4.48 0.62
N GLY A 202 -10.24 4.90 -0.07
CA GLY A 202 -9.24 5.81 0.51
C GLY A 202 -9.80 7.14 1.02
N GLY A 203 -10.73 7.76 0.28
CA GLY A 203 -11.36 9.02 0.69
C GLY A 203 -12.19 8.87 1.97
N ASP A 204 -13.02 7.84 2.06
CA ASP A 204 -13.83 7.57 3.25
C ASP A 204 -12.96 7.27 4.46
N LYS A 205 -11.91 6.45 4.30
CA LYS A 205 -10.95 6.16 5.37
C LYS A 205 -10.28 7.43 5.89
N GLU A 206 -9.90 8.34 5.00
CA GLU A 206 -9.35 9.64 5.37
C GLU A 206 -10.38 10.48 6.15
N ALA A 207 -11.65 10.47 5.75
CA ALA A 207 -12.72 11.14 6.50
C ALA A 207 -12.86 10.58 7.92
N VAL A 208 -12.79 9.26 8.11
CA VAL A 208 -12.80 8.63 9.45
C VAL A 208 -11.57 9.05 10.27
N LEU A 209 -10.37 9.03 9.67
CA LEU A 209 -9.12 9.48 10.30
C LEU A 209 -9.14 10.94 10.74
N LYS A 210 -9.90 11.78 10.04
CA LYS A 210 -10.00 13.20 10.34
C LYS A 210 -11.11 13.52 11.34
N SER A 211 -12.23 12.80 11.28
CA SER A 211 -13.49 13.33 11.80
C SER A 211 -14.32 12.39 12.67
N PHE A 212 -14.09 11.07 12.67
CA PHE A 212 -14.89 10.13 13.49
C PHE A 212 -14.64 10.37 14.99
N ASN A 213 -15.68 10.58 15.77
CA ASN A 213 -15.58 10.90 17.20
C ASN A 213 -15.80 9.66 18.07
N PHE A 214 -14.71 9.15 18.67
CA PHE A 214 -14.76 7.97 19.52
C PHE A 214 -15.53 8.16 20.85
N LYS A 215 -15.89 9.40 21.24
CA LYS A 215 -16.72 9.66 22.44
C LYS A 215 -18.11 9.05 22.35
N VAL A 216 -18.59 8.77 21.14
CA VAL A 216 -19.91 8.13 20.93
C VAL A 216 -19.90 6.64 21.31
N ILE A 217 -18.72 6.00 21.37
CA ILE A 217 -18.59 4.56 21.63
C ILE A 217 -17.69 4.19 22.82
N PHE A 218 -16.82 5.08 23.29
CA PHE A 218 -15.98 4.84 24.46
C PHE A 218 -16.24 5.87 25.56
N ASN A 219 -15.86 5.53 26.79
CA ASN A 219 -15.83 6.50 27.88
C ASN A 219 -14.87 7.66 27.55
N GLU A 220 -15.00 8.78 28.26
CA GLU A 220 -14.30 10.01 27.90
C GLU A 220 -12.78 9.85 27.83
N GLU A 221 -12.17 9.26 28.85
CA GLU A 221 -10.71 9.07 28.92
C GLU A 221 -10.20 8.19 27.76
N ARG A 222 -10.83 7.04 27.53
CA ARG A 222 -10.44 6.12 26.45
C ARG A 222 -10.67 6.74 25.07
N ALA A 223 -11.79 7.43 24.90
CA ALA A 223 -12.11 8.13 23.66
C ALA A 223 -11.10 9.23 23.34
N LEU A 224 -10.64 9.99 24.35
CA LEU A 224 -9.59 11.00 24.16
C LEU A 224 -8.30 10.37 23.62
N LEU A 225 -7.84 9.27 24.24
CA LEU A 225 -6.63 8.56 23.79
C LEU A 225 -6.76 8.04 22.36
N ILE A 226 -7.88 7.41 22.01
CA ILE A 226 -8.09 6.85 20.66
C ILE A 226 -8.22 7.99 19.63
N ASN A 227 -8.94 9.06 19.95
CA ASN A 227 -9.03 10.23 19.08
C ASN A 227 -7.64 10.81 18.83
N HIS A 228 -6.83 11.05 19.87
CA HIS A 228 -5.46 11.55 19.71
C HIS A 228 -4.63 10.64 18.80
N LEU A 229 -4.63 9.33 19.05
CA LEU A 229 -3.94 8.36 18.19
C LEU A 229 -4.35 8.50 16.72
N TRP A 230 -5.65 8.55 16.42
CA TRP A 230 -6.15 8.66 15.05
C TRP A 230 -5.80 10.02 14.40
N ARG A 231 -5.82 11.11 15.16
CA ARG A 231 -5.46 12.44 14.65
C ARG A 231 -3.97 12.61 14.45
N ASP A 232 -3.15 12.03 15.31
CA ASP A 232 -1.70 12.01 15.16
C ASP A 232 -1.29 11.21 13.91
N PHE A 233 -1.95 10.08 13.66
CA PHE A 233 -1.75 9.35 12.40
C PHE A 233 -2.19 10.15 11.18
N TYR A 234 -3.34 10.81 11.25
CA TYR A 234 -3.81 11.66 10.16
C TYR A 234 -2.82 12.79 9.85
N GLN A 235 -2.22 13.39 10.89
CA GLN A 235 -1.20 14.41 10.71
C GLN A 235 0.09 13.82 10.11
N LEU A 236 0.54 12.65 10.55
CA LEU A 236 1.64 11.93 9.90
C LEU A 236 1.36 11.66 8.42
N TYR A 237 0.14 11.25 8.08
CA TYR A 237 -0.25 11.03 6.69
C TYR A 237 -0.21 12.31 5.84
N LYS A 238 -0.62 13.45 6.39
CA LYS A 238 -0.43 14.74 5.72
C LYS A 238 1.04 15.11 5.57
N ASP A 239 1.84 14.88 6.60
CA ASP A 239 3.27 15.15 6.60
C ASP A 239 3.98 14.33 5.51
N MET A 240 3.60 13.06 5.29
CA MET A 240 4.14 12.23 4.18
C MET A 240 3.91 12.85 2.79
N LYS A 241 2.71 13.43 2.57
CA LYS A 241 2.31 14.00 1.28
C LYS A 241 2.97 15.34 0.97
N SER A 242 3.31 16.06 2.01
CA SER A 242 3.87 17.40 1.97
C SER A 242 5.34 17.34 1.56
N LYS A 243 5.70 18.11 0.53
CA LYS A 243 7.09 18.19 0.04
C LYS A 243 7.96 19.01 1.00
N GLU A 244 7.32 19.85 1.81
CA GLU A 244 7.92 20.76 2.77
C GLU A 244 8.26 20.07 4.10
N THR A 245 7.82 18.83 4.29
CA THR A 245 8.10 18.08 5.51
C THR A 245 9.57 17.73 5.61
N ASP A 246 10.17 18.10 6.75
CA ASP A 246 11.52 17.69 7.09
C ASP A 246 11.57 16.18 7.42
N PRO A 247 12.45 15.39 6.76
CA PRO A 247 12.57 13.95 6.99
C PRO A 247 12.91 13.60 8.45
N THR A 248 13.73 14.41 9.13
CA THR A 248 14.14 14.14 10.52
C THR A 248 12.99 14.36 11.49
N GLN A 249 12.23 15.45 11.32
CA GLN A 249 11.01 15.70 12.08
C GLN A 249 9.96 14.61 11.84
N PHE A 250 9.80 14.19 10.59
CA PHE A 250 8.90 13.10 10.23
C PHE A 250 9.29 11.79 10.93
N ALA A 251 10.56 11.39 10.84
CA ALA A 251 11.08 10.20 11.52
C ALA A 251 10.81 10.24 13.03
N ASN A 252 11.05 11.39 13.67
CA ASN A 252 10.82 11.56 15.10
C ASN A 252 9.35 11.40 15.51
N LYS A 253 8.41 11.91 14.72
CA LYS A 253 6.97 11.68 14.93
C LYS A 253 6.58 10.23 14.68
N ALA A 254 7.15 9.61 13.65
CA ALA A 254 6.82 8.24 13.23
C ALA A 254 7.31 7.18 14.23
N LYS A 255 8.43 7.38 14.93
CA LYS A 255 9.05 6.43 15.89
C LYS A 255 8.09 5.79 16.91
N GLN A 256 6.97 6.44 17.22
CA GLN A 256 5.97 5.92 18.16
C GLN A 256 5.10 4.78 17.59
N TRP A 257 5.19 4.50 16.28
CA TRP A 257 4.23 3.67 15.55
C TRP A 257 4.72 2.24 15.21
N ASP A 258 5.94 1.82 15.59
CA ASP A 258 6.55 0.58 15.07
C ASP A 258 5.94 -0.70 15.63
N VAL A 259 4.80 -1.14 15.07
CA VAL A 259 4.11 -2.36 15.52
C VAL A 259 3.71 -3.32 14.38
N THR A 260 3.96 -2.97 13.12
CA THR A 260 3.65 -3.83 11.95
C THR A 260 4.66 -3.64 10.82
N PRO A 261 4.77 -4.59 9.86
CA PRO A 261 5.62 -4.42 8.67
C PRO A 261 5.44 -3.09 7.91
N TYR A 262 4.21 -2.62 7.73
CA TYR A 262 3.95 -1.33 7.07
C TYR A 262 4.38 -0.14 7.93
N MET A 263 4.27 -0.27 9.25
CA MET A 263 4.76 0.76 10.18
C MET A 263 6.28 0.77 10.25
N HIS A 264 6.95 -0.37 10.13
CA HIS A 264 8.40 -0.42 9.98
C HIS A 264 8.86 0.40 8.77
N VAL A 265 8.22 0.23 7.61
CA VAL A 265 8.52 1.02 6.41
C VAL A 265 8.24 2.51 6.60
N LEU A 266 7.09 2.84 7.23
CA LEU A 266 6.73 4.22 7.61
C LEU A 266 7.81 4.90 8.44
N ILE A 267 8.47 4.15 9.33
CA ILE A 267 9.37 4.72 10.34
C ILE A 267 10.81 4.76 9.87
N HIS A 268 11.25 3.69 9.20
CA HIS A 268 12.65 3.49 8.87
C HIS A 268 13.00 3.85 7.43
N HIS A 269 12.05 3.74 6.49
CA HIS A 269 12.38 3.89 5.07
C HIS A 269 11.74 5.12 4.43
N LEU A 270 10.55 5.53 4.87
CA LEU A 270 9.97 6.78 4.34
C LEU A 270 10.82 8.02 4.61
N PRO A 271 11.42 8.25 5.80
CA PRO A 271 12.32 9.39 5.98
C PRO A 271 13.49 9.37 4.99
N GLU A 272 14.11 8.21 4.76
CA GLU A 272 15.20 8.05 3.78
C GLU A 272 14.72 8.34 2.36
N PHE A 273 13.54 7.86 1.96
CA PHE A 273 12.97 8.19 0.65
C PHE A 273 12.62 9.68 0.53
N MET A 274 12.15 10.32 1.60
CA MET A 274 11.88 11.77 1.59
C MET A 274 13.17 12.57 1.39
N GLU A 275 14.27 12.14 2.02
CA GLU A 275 15.58 12.76 1.85
C GLU A 275 16.14 12.53 0.44
N GLN A 276 16.18 11.28 -0.02
CA GLN A 276 16.72 10.90 -1.33
C GLN A 276 15.92 11.51 -2.49
N HIS A 277 14.59 11.56 -2.36
CA HIS A 277 13.68 11.96 -3.43
C HIS A 277 12.99 13.31 -3.15
N GLN A 278 13.57 14.14 -2.29
CA GLN A 278 13.04 15.45 -1.88
C GLN A 278 12.66 16.34 -3.07
N ARG A 279 13.44 16.26 -4.16
CA ARG A 279 13.18 17.00 -5.41
C ARG A 279 11.76 16.77 -5.91
N PHE A 280 11.24 15.55 -5.82
CA PHE A 280 9.92 15.16 -6.30
C PHE A 280 8.87 15.25 -5.20
N GLY A 281 9.24 14.92 -3.95
CA GLY A 281 8.31 14.66 -2.86
C GLY A 281 7.67 13.27 -2.98
N LEU A 282 7.32 12.64 -1.85
CA LEU A 282 6.79 11.27 -1.85
C LEU A 282 5.48 11.12 -2.64
N SER A 283 4.64 12.15 -2.64
CA SER A 283 3.36 12.12 -3.36
C SER A 283 3.51 11.99 -4.88
N ALA A 284 4.71 12.22 -5.44
CA ALA A 284 5.04 11.92 -6.82
C ALA A 284 5.02 10.41 -7.13
N PHE A 285 5.15 9.57 -6.11
CA PHE A 285 5.17 8.11 -6.23
C PHE A 285 3.86 7.47 -5.75
N SER A 286 2.83 8.27 -5.43
CA SER A 286 1.54 7.75 -4.97
C SER A 286 0.84 6.93 -6.05
N CYS A 287 0.30 5.76 -5.66
CA CYS A 287 -0.52 4.93 -6.55
C CYS A 287 -1.96 5.43 -6.69
N SER A 288 -2.36 6.48 -5.97
CA SER A 288 -3.75 7.00 -5.98
C SER A 288 -4.30 7.29 -7.37
N PRO A 289 -3.54 7.92 -8.30
CA PRO A 289 -4.05 8.19 -9.64
C PRO A 289 -4.25 6.91 -10.48
N VAL A 290 -3.39 5.91 -10.29
CA VAL A 290 -3.48 4.60 -10.97
C VAL A 290 -4.71 3.85 -10.49
N GLU A 291 -4.95 3.81 -9.17
CA GLU A 291 -6.16 3.21 -8.58
C GLU A 291 -7.45 3.88 -9.10
N LYS A 292 -7.45 5.21 -9.18
CA LYS A 292 -8.58 5.96 -9.74
C LYS A 292 -8.81 5.59 -11.20
N LYS A 293 -7.75 5.53 -12.01
CA LYS A 293 -7.85 5.17 -13.43
C LYS A 293 -8.34 3.73 -13.62
N ASN A 294 -7.85 2.79 -12.82
CA ASN A 294 -8.34 1.41 -12.82
C ASN A 294 -9.83 1.35 -12.47
N HIS A 295 -10.27 2.10 -11.45
CA HIS A 295 -11.69 2.19 -11.10
C HIS A 295 -12.53 2.79 -12.23
N GLU A 296 -12.05 3.85 -12.90
CA GLU A 296 -12.73 4.46 -14.06
C GLU A 296 -12.85 3.47 -15.23
N HIS A 297 -11.77 2.75 -15.55
CA HIS A 297 -11.77 1.72 -16.60
C HIS A 297 -12.75 0.58 -16.29
N ILE A 298 -12.70 0.02 -15.09
CA ILE A 298 -13.62 -1.03 -14.62
C ILE A 298 -15.06 -0.50 -14.67
N SER A 299 -15.31 0.68 -14.11
CA SER A 299 -16.66 1.26 -14.10
C SER A 299 -17.21 1.54 -15.50
N SER A 300 -16.35 1.90 -16.45
CA SER A 300 -16.74 2.11 -17.85
C SER A 300 -17.02 0.77 -18.55
N PHE A 301 -16.17 -0.22 -18.32
CA PHE A 301 -16.30 -1.56 -18.91
C PHE A 301 -17.58 -2.26 -18.42
N PHE A 302 -17.87 -2.16 -17.12
CA PHE A 302 -19.06 -2.76 -16.50
C PHE A 302 -20.26 -1.79 -16.42
N GLN A 303 -20.31 -0.70 -17.21
CA GLN A 303 -21.45 0.23 -17.28
C GLN A 303 -22.03 0.72 -15.94
N LYS A 304 -21.20 0.84 -14.89
CA LYS A 304 -21.63 1.24 -13.52
C LYS A 304 -22.64 0.29 -12.85
N THR A 305 -22.92 -0.92 -13.35
CA THR A 305 -23.85 -1.88 -12.70
C THR A 305 -23.35 -2.36 -11.34
N MET A 306 -22.08 -2.11 -11.02
CA MET A 306 -21.41 -2.49 -9.77
C MET A 306 -21.47 -1.41 -8.66
N LYS A 307 -22.07 -0.24 -8.92
CA LYS A 307 -21.99 0.91 -7.98
C LYS A 307 -22.96 0.87 -6.82
N ASP A 308 -24.12 0.23 -7.00
CA ASP A 308 -25.15 0.15 -5.98
C ASP A 308 -25.50 -1.31 -5.76
N GLY A 309 -25.17 -1.84 -4.57
CA GLY A 309 -25.39 -3.24 -4.22
C GLY A 309 -26.79 -3.70 -4.61
N GLY A 310 -26.85 -4.60 -5.59
CA GLY A 310 -28.09 -5.22 -6.05
C GLY A 310 -28.85 -5.92 -4.92
N LYS A 311 -30.17 -6.00 -5.10
CA LYS A 311 -31.16 -6.53 -4.15
C LYS A 311 -30.74 -7.89 -3.57
N GLU A 312 -31.08 -8.09 -2.30
CA GLU A 312 -30.69 -9.20 -1.40
C GLU A 312 -30.86 -10.64 -1.91
N ALA A 313 -31.58 -10.90 -3.00
CA ALA A 313 -31.97 -12.25 -3.40
C ALA A 313 -30.98 -12.97 -4.35
N GLU A 314 -30.00 -12.28 -4.96
CA GLU A 314 -29.11 -12.86 -5.98
C GLU A 314 -27.62 -12.61 -5.70
N ARG A 315 -27.19 -12.69 -4.44
CA ARG A 315 -25.76 -12.60 -4.10
C ARG A 315 -25.03 -13.89 -4.51
N LYS A 316 -24.41 -13.88 -5.70
CA LYS A 316 -23.19 -14.67 -5.95
C LYS A 316 -21.99 -13.73 -5.93
N SER A 317 -20.88 -14.20 -5.36
CA SER A 317 -19.62 -13.44 -5.31
C SER A 317 -19.19 -13.01 -6.72
N ALA A 318 -18.74 -11.77 -6.89
CA ALA A 318 -18.24 -11.22 -8.16
C ALA A 318 -17.07 -12.01 -8.76
N ILE A 319 -16.44 -12.89 -7.97
CA ILE A 319 -15.42 -13.83 -8.43
C ILE A 319 -16.05 -15.00 -9.21
N PHE A 320 -17.27 -15.42 -8.86
CA PHE A 320 -17.94 -16.57 -9.46
C PHE A 320 -18.39 -16.32 -10.90
N GLU A 321 -18.78 -15.07 -11.24
CA GLU A 321 -19.13 -14.68 -12.61
C GLU A 321 -17.89 -14.58 -13.54
N ILE A 322 -16.72 -14.27 -12.99
CA ILE A 322 -15.44 -14.26 -13.74
C ILE A 322 -15.02 -15.70 -14.15
N PHE A 323 -15.45 -16.73 -13.42
CA PHE A 323 -15.08 -18.13 -13.69
C PHE A 323 -16.07 -18.89 -14.59
N THR A 324 -17.15 -18.26 -15.06
CA THR A 324 -18.20 -18.92 -15.87
C THR A 324 -18.43 -18.33 -17.27
N LEU A 325 -17.58 -17.38 -17.68
CA LEU A 325 -17.36 -16.98 -19.08
C LEU A 325 -15.97 -17.45 -19.52
#